data_AF-A0A0W1IE32-F1
#
_entry.id   AF-A0A0W1IE32-F1
#
_cell.length_a   1.000
_cell.length_b   1.000
_cell.length_c   1.000
_cell.angle_alpha   90.00
_cell.angle_beta   90.00
_cell.angle_gamma   90.00
#
_symmetry.space_group_name_H-M   'P 1'
#
loop_
_entity.id
_entity.type
_entity.pdbx_description
1 polymer ?
#
loop_
_entity_poly.entity_id
_entity_poly.type
_entity_poly.pdbx_seq_one_letter_code
_entity_poly.pdbx_strand_id
1 'polypeptide(L)'
;MRNALTNIAVAAVASIGLMLAGPAAHAQMTSVDPNTAIDSDLNNPAPPPSPPPATTTSDPSLDSDLATGAEQYSVTSPDTGTTTAAPATGTAAADDTTTYKEDDLIGAAEGVFGKGAQGLAGLIEDILKKQGEPNAYIVGREAGGALGIGLRYGSGTLYHKIEGERPVYWTGPSIGFDAGANAGNTFVLVYNLFDSEDLYKRYPAGEGAAYLVGGFNASYLRRGDVVLIPIRVGVGARLGANIGYMKFRKKQSWVPF
;
A
#
# COMPACT_ATOMS: atom_id res chain seq x y z
N MET A 1 52.16 17.00 -35.11
CA MET A 1 52.38 15.80 -35.95
C MET A 1 53.46 14.95 -35.28
N ARG A 2 53.25 13.62 -35.19
CA ARG A 2 54.22 12.55 -34.79
C ARG A 2 54.42 12.43 -33.27
N ASN A 3 54.14 11.32 -32.57
CA ASN A 3 53.98 9.92 -32.96
C ASN A 3 52.99 9.18 -32.03
N ALA A 4 52.20 8.29 -32.61
CA ALA A 4 51.53 7.18 -31.95
C ALA A 4 52.50 5.98 -31.86
N LEU A 5 52.09 4.91 -31.14
CA LEU A 5 52.79 3.66 -30.81
C LEU A 5 53.60 3.81 -29.50
N THR A 6 53.39 3.01 -28.44
CA THR A 6 53.35 1.53 -28.45
C THR A 6 52.62 1.00 -27.21
N ASN A 7 51.90 -0.10 -27.45
CA ASN A 7 51.09 -0.88 -26.52
C ASN A 7 51.92 -1.88 -25.67
N ILE A 8 51.35 -2.23 -24.50
CA ILE A 8 51.42 -3.54 -23.79
C ILE A 8 52.70 -3.91 -23.00
N ALA A 9 52.53 -3.97 -21.67
CA ALA A 9 53.15 -4.95 -20.76
C ALA A 9 52.15 -5.20 -19.61
N VAL A 10 51.25 -6.17 -19.73
CA VAL A 10 51.33 -7.54 -19.16
C VAL A 10 51.56 -7.57 -17.64
N ALA A 11 50.45 -7.74 -16.93
CA ALA A 11 50.21 -8.66 -15.81
C ALA A 11 51.39 -9.09 -14.91
N ALA A 12 51.34 -8.64 -13.65
CA ALA A 12 51.72 -9.43 -12.47
C ALA A 12 51.27 -8.67 -11.21
N VAL A 13 50.28 -9.20 -10.47
CA VAL A 13 50.24 -9.39 -9.00
C VAL A 13 48.87 -10.02 -8.70
N ALA A 14 48.81 -11.35 -8.83
CA ALA A 14 47.73 -12.17 -8.30
C ALA A 14 48.39 -13.25 -7.45
N SER A 15 48.64 -12.96 -6.18
CA SER A 15 48.86 -13.94 -5.10
C SER A 15 49.23 -13.20 -3.83
N ILE A 16 48.39 -13.36 -2.80
CA ILE A 16 48.61 -13.28 -1.35
C ILE A 16 47.33 -12.72 -0.73
N GLY A 17 46.47 -13.63 -0.29
CA GLY A 17 45.20 -13.30 0.34
C GLY A 17 44.38 -14.55 0.67
N LEU A 18 45.04 -15.66 1.01
CA LEU A 18 44.37 -16.87 1.48
C LEU A 18 45.12 -17.36 2.71
N MET A 19 44.87 -16.75 3.87
CA MET A 19 45.02 -17.35 5.22
C MET A 19 44.44 -16.37 6.25
N LEU A 20 43.15 -16.50 6.54
CA LEU A 20 42.50 -16.08 7.81
C LEU A 20 41.06 -16.64 7.81
N ALA A 21 40.95 -17.97 7.77
CA ALA A 21 39.72 -18.65 8.15
C ALA A 21 39.80 -18.91 9.67
N GLY A 22 39.02 -18.17 10.45
CA GLY A 22 38.84 -18.44 11.88
C GLY A 22 38.13 -19.78 12.09
N PRO A 23 38.28 -20.43 13.26
CA PRO A 23 37.65 -21.71 13.52
C PRO A 23 36.13 -21.56 13.49
N ALA A 24 35.47 -22.44 12.71
CA ALA A 24 34.02 -22.55 12.67
C ALA A 24 33.49 -22.90 14.07
N ALA A 25 32.67 -22.02 14.64
CA ALA A 25 31.88 -22.35 15.82
C ALA A 25 30.92 -23.47 15.43
N HIS A 26 31.14 -24.66 16.00
CA HIS A 26 30.25 -25.78 15.82
C HIS A 26 28.98 -25.47 16.62
N ALA A 27 27.88 -25.19 15.93
CA ALA A 27 26.57 -25.10 16.55
C ALA A 27 26.24 -26.47 17.15
N GLN A 28 26.22 -26.58 18.48
CA GLN A 28 25.70 -27.75 19.17
C GLN A 28 24.22 -27.88 18.81
N MET A 29 23.91 -28.84 17.93
CA MET A 29 22.55 -29.29 17.69
C MET A 29 22.06 -30.00 18.96
N THR A 30 21.28 -29.31 19.78
CA THR A 30 20.49 -29.98 20.82
C THR A 30 19.27 -30.56 20.12
N SER A 31 19.20 -31.89 20.03
CA SER A 31 18.02 -32.59 19.54
C SER A 31 16.89 -32.41 20.55
N VAL A 32 15.96 -31.53 20.24
CA VAL A 32 14.71 -31.37 20.98
C VAL A 32 13.73 -32.37 20.40
N ASP A 33 13.32 -33.37 21.18
CA ASP A 33 12.26 -34.30 20.82
C ASP A 33 10.91 -33.57 20.84
N PRO A 34 10.23 -33.38 19.69
CA PRO A 34 9.00 -32.61 19.60
C PRO A 34 7.82 -33.22 20.37
N ASN A 35 7.90 -34.48 20.81
CA ASN A 35 6.82 -35.10 21.58
C ASN A 35 6.79 -34.64 23.05
N THR A 36 7.90 -34.13 23.58
CA THR A 36 7.99 -33.70 24.99
C THR A 36 7.22 -32.40 25.28
N ALA A 37 7.04 -31.54 24.28
CA ALA A 37 6.29 -30.30 24.39
C ALA A 37 4.76 -30.50 24.35
N ILE A 38 4.28 -31.64 23.83
CA ILE A 38 2.85 -31.93 23.71
C ILE A 38 2.33 -32.60 24.98
N ASP A 39 3.10 -33.49 25.59
CA ASP A 39 2.68 -34.23 26.80
C ASP A 39 2.56 -33.34 28.06
N SER A 40 3.22 -32.18 28.07
CA SER A 40 3.17 -31.26 29.22
C SER A 40 1.89 -30.41 29.29
N ASP A 41 1.16 -30.26 28.18
CA ASP A 41 -0.08 -29.48 28.10
C ASP A 41 -1.34 -30.32 28.37
N LEU A 42 -1.27 -31.64 28.17
CA LEU A 42 -2.39 -32.56 28.40
C LEU A 42 -2.72 -32.79 29.89
N ASN A 43 -1.78 -32.51 30.80
CA ASN A 43 -1.94 -32.74 32.24
C ASN A 43 -2.42 -31.51 33.04
N ASN A 44 -2.68 -30.36 32.40
CA ASN A 44 -3.22 -29.19 33.09
C ASN A 44 -4.21 -28.37 32.23
N PRO A 45 -5.45 -28.87 32.02
CA PRO A 45 -6.48 -28.12 31.31
C PRO A 45 -6.81 -26.81 32.04
N ALA A 46 -6.80 -25.68 31.32
CA ALA A 46 -7.25 -24.41 31.88
C ALA A 46 -8.76 -24.46 32.18
N PRO A 47 -9.23 -23.93 33.34
CA PRO A 47 -10.65 -23.85 33.64
C PRO A 47 -11.38 -22.91 32.68
N PRO A 48 -12.64 -23.20 32.31
CA PRO A 48 -13.41 -22.36 31.40
C PRO A 48 -13.68 -20.97 32.00
N PRO A 49 -13.72 -19.91 31.17
CA PRO A 49 -14.01 -18.55 31.64
C PRO A 49 -15.45 -18.44 32.16
N SER A 50 -15.64 -17.65 33.22
CA SER A 50 -16.95 -17.39 33.82
C SER A 50 -17.85 -16.58 32.87
N PRO A 51 -19.17 -16.86 32.82
CA PRO A 51 -20.09 -16.11 31.98
C PRO A 51 -20.25 -14.65 32.45
N PRO A 52 -20.46 -13.70 31.53
CA PRO A 52 -20.67 -12.30 31.87
C PRO A 52 -22.01 -12.06 32.60
N PRO A 53 -22.12 -11.03 33.46
CA PRO A 53 -23.36 -10.70 34.15
C PRO A 53 -24.44 -10.23 33.18
N ALA A 54 -25.68 -10.70 33.37
CA ALA A 54 -26.84 -10.24 32.62
C ALA A 54 -27.19 -8.79 33.00
N THR A 55 -27.07 -7.86 32.05
CA THR A 55 -27.65 -6.52 32.16
C THR A 55 -29.14 -6.60 31.85
N THR A 56 -29.97 -6.37 32.87
CA THR A 56 -31.40 -6.11 32.74
C THR A 56 -31.60 -4.70 32.19
N THR A 57 -31.90 -4.58 30.90
CA THR A 57 -32.36 -3.32 30.32
C THR A 57 -33.87 -3.29 30.42
N SER A 58 -34.36 -2.46 31.34
CA SER A 58 -35.76 -2.09 31.50
C SER A 58 -36.24 -1.27 30.30
N ASP A 59 -37.30 -1.77 29.68
CA ASP A 59 -38.11 -1.18 28.63
C ASP A 59 -38.97 -0.02 29.19
N PRO A 60 -38.91 1.21 28.66
CA PRO A 60 -39.92 2.21 28.91
C PRO A 60 -40.95 2.21 27.77
N SER A 61 -42.12 1.64 28.07
CA SER A 61 -43.35 1.83 27.32
C SER A 61 -43.72 3.32 27.26
N LEU A 62 -43.79 3.89 26.06
CA LEU A 62 -44.42 5.17 25.80
C LEU A 62 -45.81 4.92 25.21
N ASP A 63 -46.83 4.98 26.07
CA ASP A 63 -48.22 5.10 25.67
C ASP A 63 -48.70 6.52 26.03
N SER A 64 -49.28 7.18 25.03
CA SER A 64 -50.35 8.19 25.05
C SER A 64 -50.36 9.29 26.13
N ASP A 65 -50.40 10.57 25.74
CA ASP A 65 -51.67 11.33 25.70
C ASP A 65 -51.55 12.75 25.08
N LEU A 66 -52.74 13.21 24.68
CA LEU A 66 -53.22 14.34 23.88
C LEU A 66 -53.02 15.77 24.45
N ALA A 67 -52.84 16.78 23.59
CA ALA A 67 -53.53 18.10 23.62
C ALA A 67 -53.01 19.03 22.50
N THR A 68 -53.76 19.26 21.41
CA THR A 68 -54.68 20.40 21.17
C THR A 68 -54.00 21.78 21.03
N GLY A 69 -53.99 22.30 19.79
CA GLY A 69 -53.68 23.70 19.49
C GLY A 69 -53.87 24.00 18.00
N ALA A 70 -54.98 24.65 17.66
CA ALA A 70 -55.29 25.25 16.37
C ALA A 70 -54.13 26.14 15.87
N GLU A 71 -53.88 26.35 14.57
CA GLU A 71 -54.72 27.21 13.73
C GLU A 71 -54.54 26.86 12.24
N GLN A 72 -55.66 26.56 11.60
CA GLN A 72 -55.83 26.60 10.15
C GLN A 72 -56.13 28.04 9.74
N TYR A 73 -55.42 28.55 8.73
CA TYR A 73 -55.96 29.59 7.86
C TYR A 73 -56.02 29.05 6.43
N SER A 74 -57.26 28.95 5.94
CA SER A 74 -57.59 28.62 4.55
C SER A 74 -57.51 29.87 3.68
N VAL A 75 -56.97 29.75 2.47
CA VAL A 75 -57.40 30.57 1.32
C VAL A 75 -57.60 29.65 0.11
N THR A 76 -58.86 29.56 -0.31
CA THR A 76 -59.41 28.98 -1.55
C THR A 76 -58.97 29.84 -2.76
N SER A 77 -58.59 29.32 -3.93
CA SER A 77 -59.51 28.91 -5.01
C SER A 77 -58.74 28.49 -6.28
N PRO A 78 -59.40 27.79 -7.24
CA PRO A 78 -58.77 27.03 -8.33
C PRO A 78 -58.74 27.79 -9.68
N ASP A 79 -57.82 27.43 -10.58
CA ASP A 79 -58.10 27.47 -12.03
C ASP A 79 -57.13 26.58 -12.85
N THR A 80 -57.66 26.11 -13.96
CA THR A 80 -57.12 25.19 -14.97
C THR A 80 -56.27 25.97 -15.99
N GLY A 81 -55.08 25.47 -16.38
CA GLY A 81 -54.36 26.04 -17.53
C GLY A 81 -52.90 25.63 -17.69
N THR A 82 -52.68 24.65 -18.57
CA THR A 82 -51.55 24.42 -19.50
C THR A 82 -50.17 25.10 -19.32
N THR A 83 -49.14 24.26 -19.47
CA THR A 83 -47.77 24.49 -20.01
C THR A 83 -46.64 24.84 -19.03
N THR A 84 -45.73 23.88 -18.80
CA THR A 84 -44.30 23.94 -19.20
C THR A 84 -43.54 22.80 -18.52
N ALA A 85 -42.95 21.93 -19.34
CA ALA A 85 -41.99 20.93 -18.90
C ALA A 85 -40.74 21.64 -18.36
N ALA A 86 -40.50 21.55 -17.06
CA ALA A 86 -39.20 21.81 -16.46
C ALA A 86 -38.37 20.52 -16.58
N PRO A 87 -37.10 20.59 -17.02
CA PRO A 87 -36.25 19.41 -17.00
C PRO A 87 -36.06 19.05 -15.53
N ALA A 88 -36.41 17.81 -15.17
CA ALA A 88 -35.91 17.20 -13.96
C ALA A 88 -34.39 17.20 -14.09
N THR A 89 -33.73 18.17 -13.45
CA THR A 89 -32.32 18.06 -13.14
C THR A 89 -32.26 16.86 -12.19
N GLY A 90 -31.93 15.70 -12.74
CA GLY A 90 -31.54 14.56 -11.93
C GLY A 90 -30.52 15.09 -10.94
N THR A 91 -30.76 14.87 -9.66
CA THR A 91 -29.74 14.98 -8.63
C THR A 91 -28.64 14.02 -9.03
N ALA A 92 -27.69 14.49 -9.83
CA ALA A 92 -26.43 13.80 -10.05
C ALA A 92 -25.85 13.61 -8.65
N ALA A 93 -25.56 12.36 -8.31
CA ALA A 93 -24.82 12.02 -7.12
C ALA A 93 -23.53 12.83 -7.10
N ALA A 94 -23.55 13.94 -6.38
CA ALA A 94 -22.36 14.68 -6.03
C ALA A 94 -21.72 13.89 -4.91
N ASP A 95 -20.86 12.92 -5.26
CA ASP A 95 -19.73 12.43 -4.44
C ASP A 95 -18.87 11.34 -5.15
N ASP A 96 -18.83 11.31 -6.50
CA ASP A 96 -18.04 10.32 -7.27
C ASP A 96 -16.86 10.91 -8.07
N THR A 97 -16.57 12.20 -7.93
CA THR A 97 -15.60 12.89 -8.81
C THR A 97 -14.22 13.09 -8.19
N THR A 98 -14.03 12.79 -6.91
CA THR A 98 -12.80 13.12 -6.17
C THR A 98 -11.88 11.92 -5.95
N THR A 99 -12.39 10.70 -6.13
CA THR A 99 -11.66 9.43 -5.94
C THR A 99 -11.62 8.58 -7.21
N TYR A 100 -10.77 7.56 -7.21
CA TYR A 100 -10.73 6.51 -8.23
C TYR A 100 -11.51 5.29 -7.75
N LYS A 101 -12.38 4.77 -8.63
CA LYS A 101 -13.18 3.59 -8.33
C LYS A 101 -12.35 2.32 -8.48
N GLU A 102 -12.85 1.24 -7.89
CA GLU A 102 -12.18 -0.07 -7.91
C GLU A 102 -11.84 -0.52 -9.33
N ASP A 103 -12.81 -0.51 -10.24
CA ASP A 103 -12.61 -0.92 -11.64
C ASP A 103 -11.55 -0.08 -12.37
N ASP A 104 -11.50 1.23 -12.11
CA ASP A 104 -10.49 2.13 -12.69
C ASP A 104 -9.08 1.74 -12.23
N LEU A 105 -8.93 1.42 -10.94
CA LEU A 105 -7.65 1.06 -10.33
C LEU A 105 -7.20 -0.33 -10.75
N ILE A 106 -8.12 -1.30 -10.83
CA ILE A 106 -7.82 -2.63 -11.35
C ILE A 106 -7.37 -2.51 -12.81
N GLY A 107 -8.13 -1.80 -13.65
CA GLY A 107 -7.76 -1.59 -15.05
C GLY A 107 -6.41 -0.88 -15.23
N ALA A 108 -6.16 0.17 -14.44
CA ALA A 108 -4.88 0.86 -14.45
C ALA A 108 -3.73 -0.07 -14.01
N ALA A 109 -3.91 -0.83 -12.94
CA ALA A 109 -2.91 -1.76 -12.43
C ALA A 109 -2.65 -2.93 -13.39
N GLU A 110 -3.68 -3.48 -14.05
CA GLU A 110 -3.52 -4.48 -15.11
C GLU A 110 -2.77 -3.91 -16.33
N GLY A 111 -2.97 -2.64 -16.65
CA GLY A 111 -2.16 -1.94 -17.67
C GLY A 111 -0.66 -1.92 -17.33
N VAL A 112 -0.33 -1.96 -16.03
CA VAL A 112 1.05 -1.97 -15.52
C VAL A 112 1.62 -3.38 -15.38
N PHE A 113 0.85 -4.32 -14.85
CA PHE A 113 1.32 -5.66 -14.52
C PHE A 113 1.00 -6.72 -15.57
N GLY A 114 0.18 -6.38 -16.56
CA GLY A 114 -0.37 -7.29 -17.55
C GLY A 114 -1.77 -7.80 -17.15
N LYS A 115 -2.61 -8.03 -18.17
CA LYS A 115 -3.96 -8.57 -17.99
C LYS A 115 -3.92 -9.94 -17.32
N GLY A 116 -4.81 -10.20 -16.37
CA GLY A 116 -4.92 -11.52 -15.74
C GLY A 116 -3.80 -11.82 -14.74
N ALA A 117 -3.20 -10.80 -14.15
CA ALA A 117 -2.37 -10.92 -12.96
C ALA A 117 -3.16 -11.60 -11.83
N GLN A 118 -3.04 -12.93 -11.72
CA GLN A 118 -3.87 -13.76 -10.87
C GLN A 118 -3.73 -13.35 -9.40
N GLY A 119 -4.76 -12.67 -8.87
CA GLY A 119 -4.80 -12.17 -7.49
C GLY A 119 -4.59 -10.65 -7.33
N LEU A 120 -4.26 -9.90 -8.38
CA LEU A 120 -4.11 -8.45 -8.31
C LEU A 120 -5.44 -7.74 -8.02
N ALA A 121 -6.50 -8.13 -8.74
CA ALA A 121 -7.84 -7.56 -8.56
C ALA A 121 -8.32 -7.73 -7.10
N GLY A 122 -8.29 -8.97 -6.59
CA GLY A 122 -8.67 -9.25 -5.20
C GLY A 122 -7.79 -8.56 -4.16
N LEU A 123 -6.49 -8.37 -4.44
CA LEU A 123 -5.62 -7.57 -3.59
C LEU A 123 -6.07 -6.09 -3.52
N ILE A 124 -6.40 -5.49 -4.67
CA ILE A 124 -6.86 -4.10 -4.74
C ILE A 124 -8.21 -3.97 -4.05
N GLU A 125 -9.16 -4.86 -4.34
CA GLU A 125 -10.46 -4.95 -3.68
C GLU A 125 -10.30 -5.01 -2.15
N ASP A 126 -9.44 -5.90 -1.64
CA ASP A 126 -9.17 -6.04 -0.21
C ASP A 126 -8.59 -4.76 0.42
N ILE A 127 -7.71 -4.06 -0.29
CA ILE A 127 -7.14 -2.79 0.16
C ILE A 127 -8.23 -1.71 0.20
N LEU A 128 -9.00 -1.58 -0.88
CA LEU A 128 -10.07 -0.58 -0.99
C LEU A 128 -11.17 -0.81 0.05
N LYS A 129 -11.53 -2.06 0.31
CA LYS A 129 -12.48 -2.41 1.38
C LYS A 129 -12.04 -1.95 2.76
N LYS A 130 -10.73 -1.86 2.99
CA LYS A 130 -10.15 -1.48 4.29
C LYS A 130 -9.79 0.00 4.40
N GLN A 131 -9.35 0.61 3.31
CA GLN A 131 -8.82 1.98 3.29
C GLN A 131 -9.74 2.97 2.56
N GLY A 132 -10.79 2.48 1.92
CA GLY A 132 -11.63 3.25 1.01
C GLY A 132 -10.97 3.46 -0.36
N GLU A 133 -11.50 4.42 -1.10
CA GLU A 133 -11.04 4.76 -2.43
C GLU A 133 -9.93 5.83 -2.38
N PRO A 134 -8.82 5.67 -3.13
CA PRO A 134 -7.77 6.67 -3.22
C PRO A 134 -8.16 7.84 -4.13
N ASN A 135 -7.57 9.01 -3.89
CA ASN A 135 -7.75 10.18 -4.75
C ASN A 135 -6.62 10.37 -5.79
N ALA A 136 -5.58 9.53 -5.71
CA ALA A 136 -4.51 9.47 -6.68
C ALA A 136 -3.89 8.06 -6.77
N TYR A 137 -3.18 7.78 -7.86
CA TYR A 137 -2.33 6.59 -7.96
C TYR A 137 -1.04 6.89 -8.73
N ILE A 138 -0.03 6.04 -8.58
CA ILE A 138 1.24 6.15 -9.30
C ILE A 138 1.46 4.90 -10.12
N VAL A 139 1.80 5.10 -11.40
CA VAL A 139 2.31 4.04 -12.28
C VAL A 139 3.80 4.26 -12.47
N GLY A 140 4.61 3.24 -12.25
CA GLY A 140 6.03 3.36 -12.55
C GLY A 140 6.81 2.07 -12.49
N ARG A 141 8.13 2.24 -12.44
CA ARG A 141 9.11 1.15 -12.41
C ARG A 141 10.12 1.42 -11.31
N GLU A 142 10.53 0.36 -10.65
CA GLU A 142 11.57 0.38 -9.63
C GLU A 142 12.73 -0.51 -10.06
N ALA A 143 13.94 -0.08 -9.72
CA ALA A 143 15.13 -0.91 -9.76
C ALA A 143 15.93 -0.74 -8.46
N GLY A 144 16.57 -1.80 -8.00
CA GLY A 144 17.35 -1.77 -6.77
C GLY A 144 17.96 -3.12 -6.46
N GLY A 145 18.98 -3.12 -5.60
CA GLY A 145 19.63 -4.34 -5.14
C GLY A 145 19.98 -4.23 -3.67
N ALA A 146 20.13 -5.36 -3.01
CA ALA A 146 20.53 -5.41 -1.60
C ALA A 146 21.55 -6.54 -1.37
N LEU A 147 22.52 -6.30 -0.50
CA LEU A 147 23.41 -7.34 0.04
C LEU A 147 23.39 -7.17 1.56
N GLY A 148 22.29 -7.62 2.18
CA GLY A 148 21.92 -7.23 3.54
C GLY A 148 21.25 -5.87 3.56
N ILE A 149 21.98 -4.80 3.24
CA ILE A 149 21.43 -3.44 3.08
C ILE A 149 21.65 -2.97 1.65
N GLY A 150 20.67 -2.28 1.10
CA GLY A 150 20.64 -1.83 -0.27
C GLY A 150 19.86 -0.53 -0.47
N LEU A 151 19.77 -0.16 -1.74
CA LEU A 151 19.00 0.99 -2.18
C LEU A 151 18.04 0.56 -3.29
N ARG A 152 16.90 1.24 -3.33
CA ARG A 152 16.00 1.24 -4.48
C ARG A 152 15.82 2.62 -5.05
N TYR A 153 15.57 2.66 -6.35
CA TYR A 153 15.30 3.84 -7.16
C TYR A 153 14.10 3.54 -8.04
N GLY A 154 13.16 4.46 -8.12
CA GLY A 154 12.03 4.33 -9.02
C GLY A 154 11.65 5.63 -9.67
N SER A 155 10.93 5.49 -10.78
CA SER A 155 10.37 6.59 -11.54
C SER A 155 9.00 6.21 -12.09
N GLY A 156 8.13 7.20 -12.22
CA GLY A 156 6.77 7.01 -12.66
C GLY A 156 6.02 8.31 -12.85
N THR A 157 4.71 8.16 -12.99
CA THR A 157 3.75 9.25 -13.14
C THR A 157 2.70 9.12 -12.07
N LEU A 158 2.48 10.20 -11.32
CA LEU A 158 1.32 10.39 -10.45
C LEU A 158 0.13 10.75 -11.33
N TYR A 159 -0.98 10.06 -11.13
CA TYR A 159 -2.30 10.39 -11.67
C TYR A 159 -3.16 10.85 -10.51
N HIS A 160 -3.40 12.16 -10.44
CA HIS A 160 -4.21 12.77 -9.40
C HIS A 160 -5.57 13.17 -9.98
N LYS A 161 -6.67 12.84 -9.28
CA LYS A 161 -8.02 13.04 -9.80
C LYS A 161 -8.33 14.49 -10.20
N ILE A 162 -7.91 15.45 -9.36
CA ILE A 162 -8.14 16.90 -9.57
C ILE A 162 -6.94 17.59 -10.26
N GLU A 163 -5.73 17.44 -9.73
CA GLU A 163 -4.54 18.14 -10.24
C GLU A 163 -3.87 17.51 -11.48
N GLY A 164 -4.35 16.35 -11.94
CA GLY A 164 -3.87 15.70 -13.15
C GLY A 164 -2.54 14.97 -12.96
N GLU A 165 -1.74 14.92 -14.03
CA GLU A 165 -0.54 14.10 -14.09
C GLU A 165 0.72 14.85 -13.68
N ARG A 166 1.58 14.18 -12.89
CA ARG A 166 2.87 14.74 -12.50
C ARG A 166 3.98 13.70 -12.52
N PRO A 167 5.19 14.04 -12.98
CA PRO A 167 6.33 13.13 -12.88
C PRO A 167 6.69 12.92 -11.40
N VAL A 168 7.08 11.70 -11.07
CA VAL A 168 7.48 11.34 -9.72
C VAL A 168 8.65 10.37 -9.75
N TYR A 169 9.62 10.66 -8.90
CA TYR A 169 10.81 9.84 -8.68
C TYR A 169 10.89 9.49 -7.21
N TRP A 170 11.42 8.32 -6.89
CA TRP A 170 11.59 7.95 -5.49
C TRP A 170 12.83 7.12 -5.24
N THR A 171 13.27 7.15 -3.99
CA THR A 171 14.39 6.35 -3.50
C THR A 171 14.09 5.83 -2.11
N GLY A 172 14.67 4.71 -1.71
CA GLY A 172 14.58 4.31 -0.31
C GLY A 172 15.41 3.10 0.09
N PRO A 173 15.40 2.82 1.40
CA PRO A 173 15.70 1.57 2.05
C PRO A 173 15.51 0.30 1.24
N SER A 174 16.49 -0.53 0.92
CA SER A 174 16.16 -1.93 0.65
C SER A 174 16.91 -2.85 1.59
N ILE A 175 16.24 -3.89 2.05
CA ILE A 175 16.82 -5.00 2.80
C ILE A 175 16.46 -6.25 2.03
N GLY A 176 17.44 -7.12 1.84
CA GLY A 176 17.29 -8.35 1.11
C GLY A 176 18.55 -9.19 1.18
N PHE A 177 18.35 -10.51 1.18
CA PHE A 177 19.44 -11.49 1.14
C PHE A 177 19.90 -11.80 -0.29
N ASP A 178 19.25 -11.20 -1.28
CA ASP A 178 19.48 -11.49 -2.70
C ASP A 178 20.50 -10.54 -3.30
N ALA A 179 21.70 -11.07 -3.56
CA ALA A 179 22.79 -10.43 -4.29
C ALA A 179 22.42 -10.18 -5.75
N GLY A 180 21.49 -9.25 -6.02
CA GLY A 180 20.97 -9.07 -7.37
C GLY A 180 20.31 -7.72 -7.62
N ALA A 181 20.53 -7.19 -8.83
CA ALA A 181 19.77 -6.07 -9.35
C ALA A 181 18.35 -6.54 -9.67
N ASN A 182 17.37 -6.07 -8.92
CA ASN A 182 15.96 -6.24 -9.20
C ASN A 182 15.47 -5.06 -10.03
N ALA A 183 14.62 -5.32 -11.01
CA ALA A 183 13.87 -4.30 -11.73
C ALA A 183 12.45 -4.83 -11.97
N GLY A 184 11.45 -3.97 -11.80
CA GLY A 184 10.06 -4.37 -11.95
C GLY A 184 9.09 -3.20 -11.99
N ASN A 185 7.87 -3.50 -12.39
CA ASN A 185 6.79 -2.53 -12.38
C ASN A 185 6.31 -2.29 -10.94
N THR A 186 5.77 -1.10 -10.68
CA THR A 186 5.23 -0.71 -9.38
C THR A 186 3.98 0.13 -9.60
N PHE A 187 2.97 -0.16 -8.79
CA PHE A 187 1.72 0.60 -8.74
C PHE A 187 1.53 1.08 -7.31
N VAL A 188 1.22 2.35 -7.09
CA VAL A 188 1.04 2.91 -5.74
C VAL A 188 -0.33 3.53 -5.62
N LEU A 189 -1.14 3.05 -4.69
CA LEU A 189 -2.38 3.73 -4.31
C LEU A 189 -2.03 4.91 -3.39
N VAL A 190 -2.60 6.08 -3.64
CA VAL A 190 -2.30 7.31 -2.90
C VAL A 190 -3.60 7.93 -2.37
N TYR A 191 -3.66 8.08 -1.06
CA TYR A 191 -4.84 8.56 -0.34
C TYR A 191 -4.58 9.91 0.31
N ASN A 192 -5.64 10.70 0.41
CA ASN A 192 -5.67 12.00 1.10
C ASN A 192 -4.60 12.97 0.59
N LEU A 193 -4.19 12.85 -0.68
CA LEU A 193 -3.24 13.78 -1.28
C LEU A 193 -4.03 14.99 -1.77
N PHE A 194 -4.20 16.03 -0.96
CA PHE A 194 -5.01 17.20 -1.36
C PHE A 194 -4.22 18.21 -2.19
N ASP A 195 -2.90 18.27 -1.99
CA ASP A 195 -1.95 19.02 -2.78
C ASP A 195 -0.89 18.04 -3.30
N SER A 196 -0.68 17.94 -4.61
CA SER A 196 0.34 17.01 -5.12
C SER A 196 1.76 17.39 -4.70
N GLU A 197 2.00 18.63 -4.24
CA GLU A 197 3.26 19.03 -3.64
C GLU A 197 3.56 18.25 -2.35
N ASP A 198 2.52 17.82 -1.63
CA ASP A 198 2.68 17.02 -0.42
C ASP A 198 3.27 15.64 -0.70
N LEU A 199 3.13 15.13 -1.93
CA LEU A 199 3.73 13.87 -2.36
C LEU A 199 5.25 13.92 -2.30
N TYR A 200 5.90 15.05 -2.55
CA TYR A 200 7.36 15.12 -2.75
C TYR A 200 8.15 15.19 -1.44
N LYS A 201 7.86 14.24 -0.55
CA LYS A 201 8.36 14.14 0.81
C LYS A 201 8.87 12.73 1.13
N ARG A 202 9.37 12.54 2.35
CA ARG A 202 9.83 11.22 2.84
C ARG A 202 8.74 10.53 3.64
N TYR A 203 8.24 9.42 3.15
CA TYR A 203 7.21 8.64 3.82
C TYR A 203 7.84 7.47 4.57
N PRO A 204 7.83 7.47 5.92
CA PRO A 204 8.24 6.31 6.68
C PRO A 204 7.29 5.13 6.41
N ALA A 205 7.85 3.93 6.47
CA ALA A 205 7.09 2.69 6.47
C ALA A 205 6.31 2.58 7.78
N GLY A 206 5.03 2.24 7.68
CA GLY A 206 4.24 1.82 8.82
C GLY A 206 4.64 0.41 9.26
N GLU A 207 4.25 0.06 10.48
CA GLU A 207 4.31 -1.32 10.96
C GLU A 207 3.36 -2.17 10.09
N GLY A 208 3.91 -3.17 9.39
CA GLY A 208 3.15 -4.07 8.52
C GLY A 208 3.34 -3.85 7.02
N ALA A 209 4.25 -4.61 6.42
CA ALA A 209 3.94 -5.31 5.18
C ALA A 209 3.37 -6.68 5.63
N ALA A 210 2.41 -7.33 5.00
CA ALA A 210 2.28 -7.46 3.58
C ALA A 210 0.92 -8.09 3.32
N TYR A 211 0.12 -7.47 2.45
CA TYR A 211 -0.79 -8.30 1.69
C TYR A 211 0.07 -9.06 0.69
N LEU A 212 0.18 -10.37 0.91
CA LEU A 212 0.80 -11.30 -0.04
C LEU A 212 -0.31 -12.12 -0.67
N VAL A 213 -0.66 -11.77 -1.91
CA VAL A 213 -1.71 -12.45 -2.67
C VAL A 213 -1.18 -12.68 -4.07
N GLY A 214 -1.19 -13.94 -4.54
CA GLY A 214 -0.87 -14.25 -5.94
C GLY A 214 0.52 -13.81 -6.43
N GLY A 215 1.51 -13.67 -5.54
CA GLY A 215 2.84 -13.17 -5.90
C GLY A 215 2.94 -11.63 -5.96
N PHE A 216 1.93 -10.90 -5.48
CA PHE A 216 2.01 -9.46 -5.24
C PHE A 216 2.33 -9.17 -3.78
N ASN A 217 3.14 -8.14 -3.54
CA ASN A 217 3.36 -7.56 -2.22
C ASN A 217 2.81 -6.14 -2.18
N ALA A 218 2.03 -5.83 -1.15
CA ALA A 218 1.66 -4.46 -0.80
C ALA A 218 2.37 -4.03 0.50
N SER A 219 2.83 -2.78 0.56
CA SER A 219 3.46 -2.17 1.74
C SER A 219 2.71 -0.90 2.13
N TYR A 220 2.83 -0.45 3.38
CA TYR A 220 2.15 0.74 3.87
C TYR A 220 3.14 1.85 4.24
N LEU A 221 2.93 3.05 3.72
CA LEU A 221 3.74 4.24 3.97
C LEU A 221 2.81 5.39 4.38
N ARG A 222 3.17 6.15 5.42
CA ARG A 222 2.31 7.25 5.90
C ARG A 222 3.11 8.45 6.37
N ARG A 223 2.62 9.65 6.07
CA ARG A 223 3.09 10.92 6.62
C ARG A 223 1.90 11.84 6.83
N GLY A 224 1.64 12.21 8.08
CA GLY A 224 0.42 12.94 8.42
C GLY A 224 -0.80 12.15 7.97
N ASP A 225 -1.64 12.78 7.16
CA ASP A 225 -2.86 12.17 6.62
C ASP A 225 -2.66 11.47 5.28
N VAL A 226 -1.55 11.75 4.59
CA VAL A 226 -1.26 11.14 3.29
C VAL A 226 -0.73 9.72 3.48
N VAL A 227 -1.40 8.79 2.80
CA VAL A 227 -1.10 7.35 2.85
C VAL A 227 -0.75 6.86 1.46
N LEU A 228 0.29 6.04 1.37
CA LEU A 228 0.72 5.40 0.13
C LEU A 228 0.83 3.90 0.33
N ILE A 229 0.30 3.16 -0.63
CA ILE A 229 0.32 1.70 -0.62
C ILE A 229 1.00 1.20 -1.91
N PRO A 230 2.34 1.02 -1.90
CA PRO A 230 3.04 0.46 -3.04
C PRO A 230 2.77 -1.03 -3.17
N ILE A 231 2.34 -1.43 -4.37
CA ILE A 231 2.07 -2.79 -4.82
C ILE A 231 3.12 -3.16 -5.87
N ARG A 232 3.72 -4.35 -5.72
CA ARG A 232 4.78 -4.89 -6.58
C ARG A 232 4.60 -6.38 -6.84
N VAL A 233 5.13 -6.84 -7.96
CA VAL A 233 5.28 -8.28 -8.26
C VAL A 233 6.55 -8.81 -7.59
N GLY A 234 6.46 -9.97 -6.94
CA GLY A 234 7.60 -10.68 -6.37
C GLY A 234 7.36 -12.19 -6.37
N VAL A 235 8.22 -12.93 -7.08
CA VAL A 235 8.22 -14.39 -7.07
C VAL A 235 8.90 -14.89 -5.79
N GLY A 236 8.13 -15.58 -4.94
CA GLY A 236 8.60 -16.14 -3.67
C GLY A 236 8.68 -15.11 -2.55
N ALA A 237 8.97 -15.56 -1.34
CA ALA A 237 9.15 -14.78 -0.12
C ALA A 237 10.38 -13.84 -0.18
N ARG A 238 10.51 -13.07 -1.27
CA ARG A 238 11.33 -11.87 -1.36
C ARG A 238 10.68 -10.84 -0.45
N LEU A 239 10.91 -11.02 0.85
CA LEU A 239 10.57 -10.09 1.92
C LEU A 239 11.49 -8.87 1.83
N GLY A 240 11.60 -8.27 0.64
CA GLY A 240 12.00 -6.89 0.47
C GLY A 240 10.87 -6.00 0.96
N ALA A 241 10.41 -6.20 2.20
CA ALA A 241 9.59 -5.23 2.88
C ALA A 241 10.35 -3.91 2.82
N ASN A 242 9.67 -2.85 2.40
CA ASN A 242 10.22 -1.52 2.44
C ASN A 242 10.38 -1.16 3.92
N ILE A 243 11.52 -1.49 4.52
CA ILE A 243 11.82 -1.12 5.89
C ILE A 243 12.44 0.28 5.84
N GLY A 244 11.93 1.17 6.68
CA GLY A 244 12.43 2.53 6.80
C GLY A 244 11.52 3.55 6.10
N TYR A 245 11.81 3.90 4.84
CA TYR A 245 11.10 4.99 4.17
C TYR A 245 11.17 4.93 2.64
N MET A 246 10.30 5.72 1.99
CA MET A 246 10.39 6.09 0.58
C MET A 246 10.40 7.62 0.44
N LYS A 247 11.43 8.19 -0.18
CA LYS A 247 11.55 9.62 -0.43
C LYS A 247 11.19 9.92 -1.87
N PHE A 248 10.09 10.62 -2.07
CA PHE A 248 9.60 11.06 -3.37
C PHE A 248 10.14 12.45 -3.72
N ARG A 249 10.36 12.70 -5.01
CA ARG A 249 10.95 13.92 -5.56
C ARG A 249 10.35 14.25 -6.92
N LYS A 250 10.32 15.55 -7.25
CA LYS A 250 9.93 16.05 -8.59
C LYS A 250 10.97 15.77 -9.66
N LYS A 251 12.24 15.73 -9.27
CA LYS A 251 13.38 15.56 -10.17
C LYS A 251 14.12 14.29 -9.78
N GLN A 252 14.62 13.59 -10.79
CA GLN A 252 15.47 12.43 -10.59
C GLN A 252 16.72 12.84 -9.78
N SER A 253 17.04 12.05 -8.76
CA SER A 253 18.25 12.21 -7.95
C SER A 253 18.87 10.85 -7.71
N TRP A 254 20.16 10.73 -7.97
CA TRP A 254 20.95 9.53 -7.65
C TRP A 254 21.30 9.45 -6.16
N VAL A 255 21.21 10.58 -5.44
CA VAL A 255 21.47 10.68 -4.00
C VAL A 255 20.17 10.43 -3.22
N PRO A 256 20.10 9.42 -2.35
CA PRO A 256 18.84 8.95 -1.75
C PRO A 256 18.41 9.70 -0.48
N PHE A 257 19.27 10.53 0.13
CA PHE A 257 18.95 11.30 1.34
C PHE A 257 18.30 12.65 1.05
#